data_AF-A0A1U7NUZ3-F1
#
_entry.id   AF-A0A1U7NUZ3-F1
#
_cell.length_a   1.000
_cell.length_b   1.000
_cell.length_c   1.000
_cell.angle_alpha   90.00
_cell.angle_beta   90.00
_cell.angle_gamma   90.00
#
_symmetry.space_group_name_H-M   'P 1'
#
loop_
_entity.id
_entity.type
_entity.pdbx_description
1 polymer ?
#
loop_
_entity_poly.entity_id
_entity_poly.type
_entity_poly.pdbx_seq_one_letter_code
_entity_poly.pdbx_strand_id
1 'polypeptide(L)' 'MGTVYRIARRGHEPSRIDLPTLARIVTGLRQLTGQEIQISDILEYVFDPSEESGPVNLS' A
#
# COMPACT_ATOMS: atom_id res chain seq x y z
N MET A 1 3.14 6.55 -13.56
CA MET A 1 3.09 5.13 -13.17
C MET A 1 3.66 4.99 -11.77
N GLY A 2 2.83 4.77 -10.76
CA GLY A 2 3.29 4.54 -9.40
C GLY A 2 2.41 3.49 -8.75
N THR A 3 2.98 2.34 -8.40
CA THR A 3 2.25 1.28 -7.71
C THR A 3 1.93 1.76 -6.30
N VAL A 4 0.64 1.90 -5.98
CA VAL A 4 0.17 2.35 -4.66
C VAL A 4 -0.07 1.14 -3.77
N TYR A 5 0.59 1.11 -2.62
CA TYR A 5 0.53 0.04 -1.63
C TYR A 5 -0.26 0.52 -0.40
N ARG A 6 -1.28 -0.25 0.05
CA ARG A 6 -2.17 0.12 1.18
C ARG A 6 -2.08 -0.84 2.34
N ILE A 7 -1.96 -0.35 3.57
CA ILE A 7 -2.03 -1.22 4.75
C ILE A 7 -3.46 -1.68 5.01
N ALA A 8 -3.65 -2.98 5.21
CA ALA A 8 -4.90 -3.56 5.68
C ALA A 8 -5.14 -3.18 7.17
N ARG A 9 -5.93 -2.12 7.44
CA ARG A 9 -6.48 -1.82 8.77
C ARG A 9 -8.00 -1.78 8.73
N ARG A 10 -8.67 -2.52 9.61
CA ARG A 10 -10.13 -2.43 9.81
C ARG A 10 -10.47 -1.09 10.47
N GLY A 11 -11.23 -0.24 9.77
CA GLY A 11 -12.00 0.85 10.37
C GLY A 11 -11.32 2.22 10.51
N HIS A 12 -10.19 2.50 9.86
CA HIS A 12 -9.60 3.85 9.76
C HIS A 12 -9.26 4.15 8.29
N GLU A 13 -9.32 5.44 7.90
CA GLU A 13 -9.05 5.88 6.52
C GLU A 13 -7.70 5.35 6.00
N PRO A 14 -7.65 4.85 4.75
CA PRO A 14 -6.44 4.26 4.20
C PRO A 14 -5.33 5.31 4.06
N SER A 15 -4.24 5.13 4.80
CA SER A 15 -3.04 5.95 4.66
C SER A 15 -2.17 5.39 3.52
N ARG A 16 -1.85 6.23 2.51
CA ARG A 16 -0.80 5.91 1.53
C ARG A 16 0.55 5.89 2.27
N ILE A 17 1.35 4.87 2.00
CA ILE A 17 2.66 4.70 2.66
C ILE A 17 3.72 4.46 1.58
N ASP A 18 4.86 5.11 1.72
CA ASP A 18 6.00 4.92 0.83
C ASP A 18 6.70 3.56 1.05
N LEU A 19 7.40 3.10 0.02
CA LEU A 19 8.13 1.83 0.04
C LEU A 19 9.18 1.72 1.18
N PRO A 20 10.00 2.74 1.47
CA PRO A 20 10.93 2.70 2.59
C PRO A 20 10.25 2.46 3.95
N THR A 21 9.12 3.12 4.20
CA THR A 21 8.34 2.98 5.43
C THR A 21 7.74 1.59 5.52
N LEU A 22 7.19 1.06 4.42
CA LEU A 22 6.72 -0.31 4.35
C LEU A 22 7.82 -1.33 4.68
N ALA A 23 9.02 -1.17 4.14
CA ALA A 23 10.15 -2.06 4.41
C ALA A 23 10.54 -2.08 5.90
N ARG A 24 10.49 -0.92 6.58
CA ARG A 24 10.72 -0.82 8.03
C ARG A 24 9.64 -1.55 8.83
N ILE A 25 8.37 -1.43 8.42
CA ILE A 25 7.25 -2.12 9.07
C ILE A 25 7.41 -3.64 8.94
N VAL A 26 7.68 -4.15 7.73
CA VAL A 26 7.91 -5.59 7.49
C VAL A 26 9.06 -6.09 8.38
N THR A 27 10.17 -5.36 8.42
CA THR A 27 11.34 -5.71 9.23
C THR A 27 11.00 -5.77 10.71
N GLY A 28 10.31 -4.75 11.23
CA GLY A 28 9.88 -4.71 12.63
C GLY A 28 8.93 -5.85 13.00
N LEU A 29 7.97 -6.16 12.12
CA LEU A 29 7.04 -7.27 12.34
C LEU A 29 7.77 -8.62 12.39
N ARG A 30 8.71 -8.87 11.47
CA ARG A 30 9.54 -10.09 11.49
C ARG A 30 10.35 -10.22 12.79
N GLN A 31 10.93 -9.12 13.27
CA GLN A 31 11.71 -9.11 14.51
C GLN A 31 10.85 -9.36 15.75
N LEU A 32 9.63 -8.83 15.78
CA LEU A 32 8.72 -8.97 16.92
C LEU A 32 8.06 -10.34 16.99
N THR A 33 7.67 -10.90 15.84
CA THR A 33 6.91 -12.16 15.80
C THR A 33 7.81 -13.38 15.60
N GLY A 34 9.04 -13.19 15.09
CA GLY A 34 9.91 -14.29 14.67
C GLY A 34 9.38 -15.06 13.44
N GLN A 35 8.32 -14.56 12.81
CA GLN A 35 7.69 -15.18 11.65
C GLN A 35 8.15 -14.53 10.36
N GLU A 36 8.14 -15.30 9.28
CA GLU A 36 8.31 -14.75 7.95
C GLU A 36 7.06 -13.97 7.54
N ILE A 37 7.19 -12.65 7.49
CA ILE A 37 6.12 -11.74 7.03
C ILE A 37 6.40 -11.35 5.58
N GLN A 38 5.44 -11.56 4.70
CA GLN A 38 5.46 -11.12 3.30
C GLN A 38 4.73 -9.78 3.14
N ILE A 39 5.06 -9.07 2.06
CA ILE A 39 4.43 -7.78 1.74
C ILE A 39 2.91 -7.93 1.54
N SER A 40 2.47 -9.05 0.97
CA SER A 40 1.06 -9.41 0.77
C SER A 40 0.27 -9.59 2.07
N ASP A 41 0.95 -9.86 3.19
CA ASP A 41 0.29 -10.01 4.50
C ASP A 41 -0.10 -8.66 5.11
N ILE A 42 0.55 -7.59 4.65
CA ILE A 42 0.38 -6.23 5.16
C ILE A 42 -0.47 -5.42 4.20
N LEU A 43 -0.31 -5.68 2.90
CA LEU A 43 -0.87 -4.84 1.87
C LEU A 43 -2.11 -5.41 1.21
N GLU A 44 -3.13 -4.57 1.07
CA GLU A 44 -4.31 -4.86 0.28
C GLU A 44 -4.31 -4.01 -1.00
N TYR A 45 -4.30 -4.67 -2.16
CA TYR A 45 -4.55 -3.99 -3.41
C TYR A 45 -6.01 -3.52 -3.45
N VAL A 46 -6.25 -2.21 -3.56
CA VAL A 46 -7.49 -1.74 -4.21
C VAL A 46 -7.14 -1.18 -5.57
N PHE A 47 -7.99 -1.53 -6.50
CA PHE A 47 -8.15 -0.82 -7.74
C PHE A 47 -8.74 0.56 -7.45
N ASP A 48 -8.03 1.63 -7.84
CA ASP A 48 -8.54 3.00 -7.77
C ASP A 48 -9.03 3.41 -9.17
N PRO A 49 -10.34 3.39 -9.44
CA PRO A 49 -10.89 3.79 -10.74
C PRO A 49 -10.75 5.29 -11.01
N SER A 50 -10.31 6.09 -10.03
CA SER A 50 -10.25 7.55 -10.11
C SER A 50 -9.05 8.06 -10.93
N GLU A 51 -8.04 7.24 -11.19
CA GLU A 51 -6.86 7.64 -11.97
C GLU A 51 -7.08 7.61 -13.49
N GLU A 52 -8.25 7.17 -13.98
CA GLU A 52 -8.59 7.14 -15.42
C GLU A 52 -9.28 8.42 -15.96
N SER A 53 -9.55 9.42 -15.11
CA SER A 53 -10.22 10.67 -15.51
C SER A 53 -9.30 11.89 -15.42
N GLY A 54 -8.22 11.90 -16.23
CA GLY A 54 -7.61 13.16 -16.66
C GLY A 54 -8.35 13.69 -17.89
N PRO A 55 -8.56 15.02 -18.07
CA PRO A 55 -9.25 15.52 -19.25
C PRO A 55 -8.39 15.24 -20.48
N VAL A 56 -8.88 14.38 -21.38
CA VAL A 56 -8.34 14.23 -22.73
C VAL A 56 -8.70 15.51 -23.48
N ASN A 57 -7.77 16.45 -23.50
CA ASN A 57 -7.89 17.68 -24.28
C ASN A 57 -7.64 17.33 -25.75
N LEU A 58 -8.69 16.96 -26.48
CA LEU A 58 -8.69 16.88 -27.94
C LEU A 58 -8.93 18.29 -28.48
N SER A 59 -7.82 18.96 -28.83
CA SER A 59 -7.82 20.18 -29.66
C SER A 59 -8.16 19.87 -31.11
#